data_AF-A0A9D6DAC0-F1
#
_entry.id   AF-A0A9D6DAC0-F1
#
_cell.length_a   1.000
_cell.length_b   1.000
_cell.length_c   1.000
_cell.angle_alpha   90.00
_cell.angle_beta   90.00
_cell.angle_gamma   90.00
#
_symmetry.space_group_name_H-M   'P 1'
#
loop_
_entity.id
_entity.type
_entity.pdbx_description
1 polymer ?
#
loop_
_entity_poly.entity_id
_entity_poly.type
_entity_poly.pdbx_seq_one_letter_code
_entity_poly.pdbx_strand_id
1 'polypeptide(L)'
;MSQFGSEFVKNIGDWLSIDGEAPAVDFVEAGYLFLASERGLPVLQANHATQRGFGVDVALLQPTALAQRFPWLNTEDIAGASLGLSGEGWLDAYSLLRGFRRKAIALGAEYREASVSGVERSGQRVTGVRLDDGTLIACGTLINAAGTGARALAAAAGIALPVEARKRHVFYFKCRDTLPNCPLVIDPSGAYFRPEGA
;
A
#
# COMPACT_ATOMS: atom_id res chain seq x y z
N MET A 1 -3.08 -7.04 1.83
CA MET A 1 -4.12 -6.26 1.12
C MET A 1 -5.48 -6.65 1.71
N SER A 2 -6.57 -5.87 1.57
CA SER A 2 -7.89 -6.44 1.87
C SER A 2 -8.25 -7.52 0.85
N GLN A 3 -9.16 -8.44 1.19
CA GLN A 3 -9.63 -9.46 0.25
C GLN A 3 -10.19 -8.86 -1.04
N PHE A 4 -11.03 -7.81 -0.91
CA PHE A 4 -11.50 -7.04 -2.06
C PHE A 4 -10.35 -6.41 -2.85
N GLY A 5 -9.36 -5.81 -2.18
CA GLY A 5 -8.24 -5.20 -2.89
C GLY A 5 -7.44 -6.20 -3.72
N SER A 6 -7.23 -7.41 -3.20
CA SER A 6 -6.55 -8.46 -3.96
C SER A 6 -7.39 -8.92 -5.16
N GLU A 7 -8.69 -9.14 -4.96
CA GLU A 7 -9.61 -9.53 -6.03
C GLU A 7 -9.69 -8.45 -7.12
N PHE A 8 -9.81 -7.18 -6.71
CA PHE A 8 -9.77 -6.02 -7.60
C PHE A 8 -8.51 -6.00 -8.47
N VAL A 9 -7.32 -6.20 -7.88
CA VAL A 9 -6.05 -6.17 -8.62
C VAL A 9 -5.94 -7.36 -9.57
N LYS A 10 -6.40 -8.55 -9.16
CA LYS A 10 -6.41 -9.74 -10.03
C LYS A 10 -7.37 -9.58 -11.22
N ASN A 11 -8.48 -8.89 -10.99
CA ASN A 11 -9.52 -8.64 -12.00
C ASN A 11 -9.49 -7.20 -12.52
N ILE A 12 -8.33 -6.54 -12.49
CA ILE A 12 -8.21 -5.09 -12.74
C ILE A 12 -8.77 -4.66 -14.11
N GLY A 13 -8.74 -5.55 -15.09
CA GLY A 13 -9.33 -5.34 -16.42
C GLY A 13 -10.83 -5.09 -16.36
N ASP A 14 -11.57 -5.81 -15.52
CA ASP A 14 -13.02 -5.66 -15.41
C ASP A 14 -13.40 -4.27 -14.85
N TRP A 15 -12.54 -3.74 -13.99
CA TRP A 15 -12.78 -2.48 -13.29
C TRP A 15 -12.26 -1.27 -14.05
N LEU A 16 -11.05 -1.35 -14.62
CA LEU A 16 -10.30 -0.20 -15.10
C LEU A 16 -10.10 -0.17 -16.62
N SER A 17 -10.61 -1.14 -17.37
CA SER A 17 -10.48 -1.12 -18.83
C SER A 17 -11.20 0.07 -19.47
N ILE A 18 -10.58 0.60 -20.52
CA ILE A 18 -11.11 1.64 -21.40
C ILE A 18 -10.86 1.16 -22.83
N ASP A 19 -11.90 1.10 -23.65
CA ASP A 19 -11.82 0.66 -25.04
C ASP A 19 -11.13 -0.72 -25.23
N GLY A 20 -11.32 -1.62 -24.26
CA GLY A 20 -10.72 -2.96 -24.26
C GLY A 20 -9.28 -3.04 -23.74
N GLU A 21 -8.68 -1.93 -23.33
CA GLU A 21 -7.33 -1.90 -22.77
C GLU A 21 -7.34 -1.79 -21.24
N ALA A 22 -6.78 -2.79 -20.57
CA ALA A 22 -6.57 -2.81 -19.12
C ALA A 22 -5.21 -2.20 -18.73
N PRO A 23 -5.09 -1.61 -17.53
CA PRO A 23 -3.78 -1.20 -17.01
C PRO A 23 -2.91 -2.42 -16.67
N ALA A 24 -1.67 -2.42 -17.13
CA ALA A 24 -0.65 -3.38 -16.70
C ALA A 24 -0.03 -2.90 -15.38
N VAL A 25 -0.31 -3.62 -14.29
CA VAL A 25 0.20 -3.28 -12.94
C VAL A 25 1.25 -4.26 -12.43
N ASP A 26 1.62 -5.25 -13.24
CA ASP A 26 2.65 -6.24 -12.95
C ASP A 26 2.55 -6.81 -11.53
N PHE A 27 1.36 -7.27 -11.16
CA PHE A 27 1.11 -7.82 -9.83
C PHE A 27 1.88 -9.13 -9.64
N VAL A 28 2.76 -9.15 -8.65
CA VAL A 28 3.55 -10.31 -8.24
C VAL A 28 2.99 -10.83 -6.93
N GLU A 29 2.27 -11.95 -7.00
CA GLU A 29 1.66 -12.61 -5.84
C GLU A 29 2.66 -13.56 -5.15
N ALA A 30 3.60 -12.98 -4.41
CA ALA A 30 4.66 -13.72 -3.72
C ALA A 30 4.58 -13.64 -2.19
N GLY A 31 3.47 -13.15 -1.62
CA GLY A 31 3.22 -13.18 -0.19
C GLY A 31 4.08 -12.23 0.64
N TYR A 32 3.66 -11.96 1.88
CA TYR A 32 4.47 -11.25 2.87
C TYR A 32 4.92 -12.26 3.94
N LEU A 33 6.21 -12.26 4.26
CA LEU A 33 6.82 -13.07 5.32
C LEU A 33 7.19 -12.16 6.49
N PHE A 34 6.33 -12.13 7.50
CA PHE A 34 6.60 -11.42 8.76
C PHE A 34 7.36 -12.34 9.71
N LEU A 35 8.64 -12.04 9.92
CA LEU A 35 9.48 -12.74 10.88
C LEU A 35 9.26 -12.17 12.30
N ALA A 36 9.41 -13.00 13.32
CA ALA A 36 9.34 -12.60 14.71
C ALA A 36 10.49 -13.19 15.52
N SER A 37 11.12 -12.35 16.34
CA SER A 37 11.93 -12.81 17.47
C SER A 37 11.02 -13.35 18.59
N GLU A 38 11.61 -13.94 19.62
CA GLU A 38 10.86 -14.47 20.78
C GLU A 38 9.88 -13.44 21.37
N ARG A 39 10.33 -12.19 21.49
CA ARG A 39 9.51 -11.08 22.01
C ARG A 39 8.32 -10.75 21.10
N GLY A 40 8.47 -10.91 19.79
CA GLY A 40 7.43 -10.60 18.80
C GLY A 40 6.44 -11.75 18.56
N LEU A 41 6.81 -12.99 18.92
CA LEU A 41 6.04 -14.19 18.62
C LEU A 41 4.60 -14.15 19.14
N PRO A 42 4.30 -13.70 20.38
CA PRO A 42 2.91 -13.62 20.85
C PRO A 42 2.03 -12.68 20.02
N VAL A 43 2.58 -11.54 19.59
CA VAL A 43 1.88 -10.57 18.73
C VAL A 43 1.66 -11.17 17.33
N LEU A 44 2.67 -11.82 16.78
CA LEU A 44 2.57 -12.51 15.49
C LEU A 44 1.46 -13.58 15.51
N GLN A 45 1.39 -14.39 16.56
CA GLN A 45 0.35 -15.42 16.74
C GLN A 45 -1.05 -14.81 16.86
N ALA A 46 -1.21 -13.74 17.63
CA ALA A 46 -2.49 -13.04 17.76
C ALA A 46 -2.95 -12.42 16.42
N ASN A 47 -2.03 -11.82 15.67
CA ASN A 47 -2.31 -11.27 14.34
C ASN A 47 -2.69 -12.38 13.36
N HIS A 48 -1.96 -13.50 13.35
CA HIS A 48 -2.29 -14.67 12.53
C HIS A 48 -3.68 -15.22 12.86
N ALA A 49 -4.02 -15.39 14.15
CA ALA A 49 -5.34 -15.85 14.55
C ALA A 49 -6.46 -14.89 14.08
N THR A 50 -6.23 -13.58 14.18
CA THR A 50 -7.14 -12.55 13.66
C THR A 50 -7.31 -12.68 12.15
N GLN A 51 -6.21 -12.76 11.41
CA GLN A 51 -6.20 -12.95 9.95
C GLN A 51 -6.98 -14.20 9.52
N ARG A 52 -6.72 -15.34 10.18
CA ARG A 52 -7.47 -16.59 9.95
C ARG A 52 -8.96 -16.44 10.26
N GLY A 53 -9.32 -15.71 11.32
CA GLY A 53 -10.70 -15.40 11.68
C GLY A 53 -11.46 -14.62 10.59
N PHE A 54 -10.74 -13.82 9.79
CA PHE A 54 -11.27 -13.12 8.62
C PHE A 54 -11.08 -13.88 7.30
N GLY A 55 -10.68 -15.16 7.34
CA GLY A 55 -10.51 -16.00 6.15
C GLY A 55 -9.30 -15.62 5.29
N VAL A 56 -8.29 -14.95 5.85
CA VAL A 56 -7.03 -14.68 5.15
C VAL A 56 -6.21 -15.97 5.08
N ASP A 57 -5.65 -16.25 3.91
CA ASP A 57 -4.84 -17.42 3.64
C ASP A 57 -3.38 -17.21 4.07
N VAL A 58 -3.13 -17.41 5.37
CA VAL A 58 -1.82 -17.26 6.00
C VAL A 58 -1.41 -18.55 6.72
N ALA A 59 -0.10 -18.81 6.76
CA ALA A 59 0.50 -19.89 7.52
C ALA A 59 1.43 -19.33 8.61
N LEU A 60 1.33 -19.90 9.82
CA LEU A 60 2.32 -19.71 10.86
C LEU A 60 3.40 -20.79 10.76
N LEU A 61 4.66 -20.38 10.58
CA LEU A 61 5.80 -21.25 10.33
C LEU A 61 6.76 -21.24 11.53
N GLN A 62 7.23 -22.44 11.89
CA GLN A 62 8.31 -22.63 12.86
C GLN A 62 9.68 -22.46 12.18
N PRO A 63 10.76 -22.18 12.94
CA PRO A 63 12.09 -21.96 12.37
C PRO A 63 12.59 -23.10 11.47
N THR A 64 12.32 -24.35 11.83
CA THR A 64 12.69 -25.52 11.03
C THR A 64 11.99 -25.55 9.66
N ALA A 65 10.71 -25.20 9.61
CA ALA A 65 9.96 -25.10 8.36
C ALA A 65 10.43 -23.91 7.51
N LEU A 66 10.85 -22.82 8.14
CA LEU A 66 11.44 -21.66 7.46
C LEU A 66 12.76 -22.02 6.78
N ALA A 67 13.68 -22.67 7.50
CA ALA A 67 14.97 -23.08 6.94
C ALA A 67 14.81 -24.06 5.77
N GLN A 68 13.81 -24.93 5.80
CA GLN A 68 13.49 -25.83 4.68
C GLN A 68 12.92 -25.08 3.47
N ARG A 69 11.98 -24.15 3.71
CA ARG A 69 11.27 -23.43 2.63
C ARG A 69 12.11 -22.32 2.01
N PHE A 70 12.92 -21.65 2.82
CA PHE A 70 13.78 -20.52 2.46
C PHE A 70 15.22 -20.81 2.90
N PRO A 71 15.97 -21.68 2.19
CA PRO A 71 17.32 -22.06 2.59
C PRO A 71 18.33 -20.90 2.63
N TRP A 72 17.98 -19.76 2.04
CA TRP A 72 18.77 -18.54 2.03
C TRP A 72 18.55 -17.66 3.29
N LEU A 73 17.55 -17.98 4.13
CA LEU A 73 17.22 -17.22 5.33
C LEU A 73 17.99 -17.78 6.55
N ASN A 74 18.69 -16.91 7.28
CA ASN A 74 19.18 -17.26 8.62
C ASN A 74 18.00 -17.23 9.60
N THR A 75 17.79 -18.31 10.35
CA THR A 75 16.69 -18.45 11.31
C THR A 75 17.18 -18.54 12.76
N GLU A 76 18.46 -18.36 13.04
CA GLU A 76 19.05 -18.53 14.39
C GLU A 76 18.39 -17.64 15.46
N ASP A 77 18.00 -16.43 15.10
CA ASP A 77 17.37 -15.44 15.98
C ASP A 77 15.86 -15.28 15.73
N ILE A 78 15.28 -16.15 14.90
CA ILE A 78 13.86 -16.13 14.52
C ILE A 78 13.11 -17.19 15.33
N ALA A 79 12.09 -16.76 16.06
CA ALA A 79 11.23 -17.65 16.85
C ALA A 79 10.01 -18.16 16.07
N GLY A 80 9.66 -17.50 14.96
CA GLY A 80 8.61 -17.93 14.05
C GLY A 80 8.30 -16.89 12.98
N ALA A 81 7.41 -17.22 12.05
CA ALA A 81 6.97 -16.30 11.02
C ALA A 81 5.51 -16.51 10.60
N SER A 82 4.86 -15.46 10.12
CA SER A 82 3.58 -15.53 9.41
C SER A 82 3.81 -15.27 7.94
N LEU A 83 3.33 -16.16 7.07
CA LEU A 83 3.47 -16.06 5.63
C LEU A 83 2.11 -16.01 4.95
N GLY A 84 1.87 -14.96 4.15
CA GLY A 84 0.76 -14.94 3.20
C GLY A 84 0.95 -15.97 2.11
N LEU A 85 -0.01 -16.88 1.96
CA LEU A 85 -0.01 -17.94 0.95
C LEU A 85 -0.72 -17.51 -0.34
N SER A 86 -1.67 -16.59 -0.23
CA SER A 86 -2.34 -15.94 -1.35
C SER A 86 -2.88 -14.57 -0.97
N GLY A 87 -3.21 -13.75 -1.97
CA GLY A 87 -3.79 -12.42 -1.81
C GLY A 87 -2.83 -11.32 -1.39
N GLU A 88 -1.52 -11.61 -1.39
CA GLU A 88 -0.46 -10.73 -0.92
C GLU A 88 0.70 -10.69 -1.91
N GLY A 89 1.31 -9.52 -2.04
CA GLY A 89 2.30 -9.26 -3.07
C GLY A 89 2.54 -7.79 -3.31
N TRP A 90 3.19 -7.46 -4.41
CA TRP A 90 3.47 -6.10 -4.82
C TRP A 90 3.06 -5.87 -6.27
N LEU A 91 2.91 -4.62 -6.64
CA LEU A 91 2.50 -4.17 -7.97
C LEU A 91 3.17 -2.83 -8.27
N ASP A 92 3.13 -2.40 -9.54
CA ASP A 92 3.47 -1.04 -9.91
C ASP A 92 2.35 -0.07 -9.50
N ALA A 93 2.59 0.64 -8.40
CA ALA A 93 1.66 1.63 -7.86
C ALA A 93 1.45 2.81 -8.83
N TYR A 94 2.42 3.13 -9.68
CA TYR A 94 2.30 4.22 -10.63
C TYR A 94 1.31 3.86 -11.75
N SER A 95 1.44 2.66 -12.33
CA SER A 95 0.49 2.19 -13.33
C SER A 95 -0.92 2.01 -12.76
N LEU A 96 -1.05 1.54 -11.51
CA LEU A 96 -2.36 1.47 -10.84
C LEU A 96 -3.00 2.87 -10.68
N LEU A 97 -2.23 3.85 -10.19
CA LEU A 97 -2.70 5.24 -10.05
C LEU A 97 -3.13 5.83 -11.40
N ARG A 98 -2.34 5.60 -12.46
CA ARG A 98 -2.68 6.03 -13.81
C ARG A 98 -3.94 5.35 -14.32
N GLY A 99 -4.13 4.07 -14.05
CA GLY A 99 -5.35 3.32 -14.37
C GLY A 99 -6.58 3.96 -13.73
N PHE A 100 -6.54 4.22 -12.41
CA PHE A 100 -7.62 4.91 -11.71
C PHE A 100 -7.90 6.30 -12.30
N ARG A 101 -6.87 7.11 -12.55
CA ARG A 101 -7.03 8.45 -13.14
C ARG A 101 -7.69 8.39 -14.51
N ARG A 102 -7.20 7.53 -15.41
CA ARG A 102 -7.77 7.37 -16.75
C ARG A 102 -9.23 6.92 -16.67
N LYS A 103 -9.53 5.91 -15.85
CA LYS A 103 -10.90 5.38 -15.72
C LYS A 103 -11.85 6.43 -15.15
N ALA A 104 -11.44 7.17 -14.13
CA ALA A 104 -12.23 8.26 -13.57
C ALA A 104 -12.57 9.32 -14.63
N ILE A 105 -11.59 9.74 -15.43
CA ILE A 105 -11.80 10.70 -16.53
C ILE A 105 -12.76 10.13 -17.59
N ALA A 106 -12.59 8.88 -17.98
CA ALA A 106 -13.49 8.22 -18.94
C ALA A 106 -14.94 8.11 -18.41
N LEU A 107 -15.12 8.07 -17.10
CA LEU A 107 -16.43 8.11 -16.44
C LEU A 107 -16.96 9.53 -16.18
N GLY A 108 -16.27 10.57 -16.69
CA GLY A 108 -16.71 11.95 -16.64
C GLY A 108 -16.12 12.79 -15.50
N ALA A 109 -15.18 12.25 -14.72
CA ALA A 109 -14.47 13.06 -13.72
C ALA A 109 -13.57 14.10 -14.41
N GLU A 110 -13.62 15.34 -13.94
CA GLU A 110 -12.69 16.38 -14.39
C GLU A 110 -11.37 16.25 -13.61
N TYR A 111 -10.27 16.11 -14.33
CA TYR A 111 -8.93 16.15 -13.75
C TYR A 111 -8.28 17.49 -14.05
N ARG A 112 -7.75 18.14 -13.01
CA ARG A 112 -6.93 19.36 -13.13
C ARG A 112 -5.58 19.15 -12.47
N GLU A 113 -4.53 19.48 -13.21
CA GLU A 113 -3.17 19.56 -12.67
C GLU A 113 -2.97 20.96 -12.09
N ALA A 114 -3.21 21.11 -10.79
CA ALA A 114 -3.13 22.39 -10.10
C ALA A 114 -2.83 22.21 -8.60
N SER A 115 -2.33 23.26 -7.95
CA SER A 115 -2.13 23.28 -6.50
C SER A 115 -3.28 23.99 -5.81
N VAL A 116 -3.80 23.43 -4.72
CA VAL A 116 -4.76 24.12 -3.86
C VAL A 116 -4.01 25.05 -2.91
N SER A 117 -4.33 26.34 -2.95
CA SER A 117 -3.76 27.39 -2.10
C SER A 117 -4.64 27.76 -0.91
N GLY A 118 -5.94 27.45 -0.96
CA GLY A 118 -6.88 27.77 0.11
C GLY A 118 -8.18 26.96 0.04
N VAL A 119 -8.88 26.91 1.18
CA VAL A 119 -10.21 26.28 1.30
C VAL A 119 -11.23 27.34 1.71
N GLU A 120 -12.26 27.52 0.91
CA GLU A 120 -13.32 28.49 1.16
C GLU A 120 -14.41 27.88 2.06
N ARG A 121 -14.87 28.65 3.04
CA ARG A 121 -15.86 28.20 4.02
C ARG A 121 -16.89 29.27 4.33
N SER A 122 -18.11 28.83 4.62
CA SER A 122 -19.15 29.62 5.27
C SER A 122 -19.53 28.94 6.58
N GLY A 123 -19.12 29.53 7.70
CA GLY A 123 -19.19 28.90 9.02
C GLY A 123 -18.48 27.53 9.01
N GLN A 124 -19.22 26.46 9.30
CA GLN A 124 -18.67 25.10 9.31
C GLN A 124 -18.65 24.42 7.94
N ARG A 125 -19.30 25.00 6.91
CA ARG A 125 -19.48 24.38 5.59
C ARG A 125 -18.38 24.81 4.61
N VAL A 126 -17.80 23.85 3.88
CA VAL A 126 -16.93 24.14 2.72
C VAL A 126 -17.79 24.61 1.56
N THR A 127 -17.31 25.64 0.86
CA THR A 127 -17.99 26.23 -0.31
C THR A 127 -17.13 26.17 -1.57
N GLY A 128 -15.83 25.89 -1.44
CA GLY A 128 -14.93 25.75 -2.57
C GLY A 128 -13.47 25.60 -2.18
N VAL A 129 -12.62 25.52 -3.20
CA VAL A 129 -11.17 25.55 -3.08
C VAL A 129 -10.58 26.60 -4.01
N ARG A 130 -9.56 27.30 -3.54
CA ARG A 130 -8.79 28.26 -4.32
C ARG A 130 -7.53 27.60 -4.82
N LEU A 131 -7.23 27.79 -6.10
CA LEU A 131 -6.00 27.33 -6.72
C LEU A 131 -4.89 28.38 -6.59
N ASP A 132 -3.65 28.00 -6.86
CA ASP A 132 -2.48 28.89 -6.84
C ASP A 132 -2.53 30.01 -7.90
N ASP A 133 -3.19 29.77 -9.03
CA ASP A 133 -3.47 30.77 -10.06
C ASP A 133 -4.62 31.76 -9.69
N GLY A 134 -5.23 31.59 -8.51
CA GLY A 134 -6.36 32.40 -8.03
C GLY A 134 -7.74 31.90 -8.44
N THR A 135 -7.83 30.88 -9.30
CA THR A 135 -9.09 30.25 -9.72
C THR A 135 -9.85 29.70 -8.51
N LEU A 136 -11.16 29.93 -8.48
CA LEU A 136 -12.06 29.39 -7.47
C LEU A 136 -12.88 28.24 -8.06
N ILE A 137 -12.77 27.06 -7.44
CA ILE A 137 -13.63 25.91 -7.74
C ILE A 137 -14.67 25.77 -6.64
N ALA A 138 -15.95 25.97 -6.97
CA ALA A 138 -17.03 25.76 -6.02
C ALA A 138 -17.23 24.26 -5.73
N CYS A 139 -17.36 23.91 -4.45
CA CYS A 139 -17.70 22.54 -4.06
C CYS A 139 -18.46 22.53 -2.73
N GLY A 140 -19.41 21.59 -2.58
CA GLY A 140 -20.11 21.35 -1.31
C GLY A 140 -19.45 20.27 -0.44
N THR A 141 -18.50 19.54 -1.00
CA THR A 141 -17.76 18.46 -0.33
C THR A 141 -16.33 18.48 -0.83
N LEU A 142 -15.38 18.39 0.11
CA LEU A 142 -13.96 18.31 -0.16
C LEU A 142 -13.39 17.07 0.52
N ILE A 143 -12.70 16.23 -0.26
CA ILE A 143 -11.99 15.05 0.26
C ILE A 143 -10.50 15.36 0.25
N ASN A 144 -9.88 15.35 1.43
CA ASN A 144 -8.44 15.56 1.55
C ASN A 144 -7.69 14.22 1.35
N ALA A 145 -7.18 14.00 0.14
CA ALA A 145 -6.35 12.84 -0.21
C ALA A 145 -4.90 13.25 -0.53
N ALA A 146 -4.39 14.34 0.08
CA ALA A 146 -3.12 14.97 -0.29
C ALA A 146 -1.85 14.32 0.29
N GLY A 147 -1.92 13.07 0.77
CA GLY A 147 -0.78 12.34 1.33
C GLY A 147 -0.02 13.12 2.40
N THR A 148 1.28 13.35 2.22
CA THR A 148 2.12 14.14 3.15
C THR A 148 1.72 15.62 3.23
N GLY A 149 1.02 16.14 2.22
CA GLY A 149 0.43 17.49 2.22
C GLY A 149 -0.89 17.61 2.98
N ALA A 150 -1.48 16.50 3.44
CA ALA A 150 -2.81 16.48 4.04
C ALA A 150 -2.93 17.42 5.25
N ARG A 151 -1.89 17.49 6.09
CA ARG A 151 -1.88 18.39 7.26
C ARG A 151 -1.93 19.86 6.88
N ALA A 152 -1.17 20.28 5.86
CA ALA A 152 -1.15 21.67 5.41
C ALA A 152 -2.52 22.07 4.83
N LEU A 153 -3.11 21.22 3.99
CA LEU A 153 -4.43 21.47 3.42
C LEU A 153 -5.54 21.51 4.49
N ALA A 154 -5.49 20.60 5.47
CA ALA A 154 -6.45 20.62 6.58
C ALA A 154 -6.30 21.87 7.45
N ALA A 155 -5.06 22.33 7.69
CA ALA A 155 -4.81 23.57 8.42
C ALA A 155 -5.37 24.79 7.69
N ALA A 156 -5.32 24.83 6.35
CA ALA A 156 -5.97 25.87 5.55
C ALA A 156 -7.50 25.87 5.70
N ALA A 157 -8.09 24.72 6.06
CA ALA A 157 -9.49 24.61 6.45
C ALA A 157 -9.72 24.81 7.96
N GLY A 158 -8.72 25.20 8.77
CA GLY A 158 -8.83 25.38 10.22
C GLY A 158 -8.93 24.07 11.01
N ILE A 159 -8.48 22.95 10.44
CA ILE A 159 -8.50 21.61 11.06
C ILE A 159 -7.07 21.20 11.41
N ALA A 160 -6.83 20.90 12.69
CA ALA A 160 -5.56 20.35 13.14
C ALA A 160 -5.55 18.82 12.96
N LEU A 161 -4.76 18.32 12.02
CA LEU A 161 -4.53 16.88 11.86
C LEU A 161 -3.28 16.43 12.65
N PRO A 162 -3.37 15.42 13.52
CA PRO A 162 -2.26 14.91 14.31
C PRO A 162 -1.36 13.95 13.51
N VAL A 163 -0.94 14.38 12.32
CA VAL A 163 -0.08 13.60 11.41
C VAL A 163 1.13 14.42 10.98
N GLU A 164 2.18 13.73 10.56
CA GLU A 164 3.43 14.35 10.13
C GLU A 164 4.16 13.47 9.13
N ALA A 165 4.86 14.11 8.19
CA ALA A 165 5.65 13.41 7.20
C ALA A 165 6.86 12.74 7.87
N ARG A 166 7.18 11.53 7.41
CA ARG A 166 8.36 10.78 7.82
C ARG A 166 9.11 10.31 6.59
N LYS A 167 10.44 10.43 6.62
CA LYS A 167 11.30 9.89 5.57
C LYS A 167 11.43 8.39 5.78
N ARG A 168 11.33 7.64 4.68
CA ARG A 168 11.65 6.21 4.60
C ARG A 168 12.68 6.05 3.48
N HIS A 169 13.70 5.24 3.71
CA HIS A 169 14.73 4.98 2.72
C HIS A 169 14.49 3.61 2.10
N VAL A 170 14.62 3.54 0.77
CA VAL A 170 14.55 2.31 -0.01
C VAL A 170 15.81 2.28 -0.86
N PHE A 171 16.50 1.15 -0.85
CA PHE A 171 17.75 0.96 -1.57
C PHE A 171 17.57 -0.20 -2.55
N TYR A 172 18.13 -0.03 -3.75
CA TYR A 172 18.23 -1.09 -4.73
C TYR A 172 19.68 -1.53 -4.83
N PHE A 173 19.91 -2.83 -4.79
CA PHE A 173 21.24 -3.40 -4.91
C PHE A 173 21.17 -4.69 -5.71
N LYS A 174 22.27 -5.01 -6.38
CA LYS A 174 22.41 -6.28 -7.07
C LYS A 174 22.70 -7.37 -6.03
N CYS A 175 21.83 -8.36 -5.93
CA CYS A 175 22.13 -9.56 -5.17
C CYS A 175 23.05 -10.47 -6.00
N ARG A 176 24.12 -10.99 -5.39
CA ARG A 176 25.02 -11.93 -6.06
C ARG A 176 24.32 -13.27 -6.28
N ASP A 177 23.58 -13.71 -5.27
CA ASP A 177 22.98 -15.03 -5.22
C ASP A 177 21.49 -14.92 -5.57
N THR A 178 20.92 -15.98 -6.14
CA THR A 178 19.47 -16.03 -6.41
C THR A 178 18.75 -16.45 -5.13
N LEU A 179 17.66 -15.75 -4.81
CA LEU A 179 16.80 -16.06 -3.66
C LEU A 179 15.53 -16.76 -4.17
N PRO A 180 15.53 -18.09 -4.33
CA PRO A 180 14.36 -18.81 -4.84
C PRO A 180 13.14 -18.58 -3.95
N ASN A 181 11.99 -18.35 -4.58
CA ASN A 181 10.70 -18.14 -3.92
C ASN A 181 10.72 -17.01 -2.87
N CYS A 182 11.56 -15.98 -3.04
CA CYS A 182 11.66 -14.90 -2.07
C CYS A 182 10.37 -14.05 -2.00
N PRO A 183 9.67 -14.04 -0.85
CA PRO A 183 8.52 -13.17 -0.65
C PRO A 183 8.99 -11.73 -0.35
N LEU A 184 8.06 -10.85 -0.01
CA LEU A 184 8.42 -9.63 0.74
C LEU A 184 8.69 -10.03 2.19
N VAL A 185 9.94 -9.94 2.61
CA VAL A 185 10.39 -10.29 3.97
C VAL A 185 10.37 -9.05 4.85
N ILE A 186 9.77 -9.15 6.03
CA ILE A 186 9.77 -8.13 7.08
C ILE A 186 10.52 -8.68 8.28
N ASP A 187 11.63 -8.03 8.60
CA ASP A 187 12.54 -8.43 9.66
C ASP A 187 12.24 -7.69 10.99
N PRO A 188 12.45 -8.32 12.17
CA PRO A 188 12.18 -7.67 13.46
C PRO A 188 13.03 -6.43 13.73
N SER A 189 14.15 -6.23 13.02
CA SER A 189 14.95 -4.99 13.09
C SER A 189 14.24 -3.76 12.51
N GLY A 190 13.14 -3.96 11.77
CA GLY A 190 12.44 -2.92 11.01
C GLY A 190 12.89 -2.80 9.55
N ALA A 191 13.87 -3.60 9.13
CA ALA A 191 14.20 -3.77 7.72
C ALA A 191 13.15 -4.61 6.99
N TYR A 192 13.02 -4.39 5.70
CA TYR A 192 12.24 -5.26 4.82
C TYR A 192 12.91 -5.31 3.45
N PHE A 193 12.70 -6.40 2.73
CA PHE A 193 13.22 -6.54 1.37
C PHE A 193 12.30 -7.43 0.54
N ARG A 194 12.41 -7.27 -0.78
CA ARG A 194 11.82 -8.16 -1.77
C ARG A 194 12.68 -8.13 -3.03
N PRO A 195 12.55 -9.11 -3.94
CA PRO A 195 13.05 -8.98 -5.29
C PRO A 195 12.45 -7.75 -6.00
N GLU A 196 13.25 -7.10 -6.83
CA GLU A 196 12.82 -6.04 -7.74
C GLU A 196 12.99 -6.51 -9.18
N GLY A 197 11.94 -6.38 -9.98
CA GLY A 197 11.85 -6.99 -11.32
C GLY A 197 11.21 -8.38 -11.29
N ALA A 198 11.07 -8.94 -12.49
CA ALA A 198 10.61 -10.32 -12.73
C ALA A 198 11.80 -11.27 -12.91
#